data_AF-A0AAD6RVJ5-F1
#
_entry.id   AF-A0AAD6RVJ5-F1
#
_cell.length_a   1.000
_cell.length_b   1.000
_cell.length_c   1.000
_cell.angle_alpha   90.00
_cell.angle_beta   90.00
_cell.angle_gamma   90.00
#
_symmetry.space_group_name_H-M   'P 1'
#
loop_
_entity.id
_entity.type
_entity.pdbx_description
1 polymer ?
#
loop_
_entity_poly.entity_id
_entity_poly.type
_entity_poly.pdbx_seq_one_letter_code
_entity_poly.pdbx_strand_id
1 'polypeptide(L)'
;MESQLADFIQPDGWAPWSGNQFLDTLYYAEYGNTGPGAATKRRVRWKTLHFLRRNEALQFTAGTFLRGGQWIRNTGVPALLGPEKMREITYVYICLRTTTTIKAFSQ
;
A
#
# COMPACT_ATOMS: atom_id res chain seq x y z
N MET A 1 -0.17 -3.43 -1.29
CA MET A 1 0.35 -2.30 -0.50
C MET A 1 -0.74 -1.28 -0.35
N GLU A 2 -0.77 -0.53 0.75
CA GLU A 2 -1.80 0.48 1.06
C GLU A 2 -3.22 -0.09 0.89
N SER A 3 -3.42 -1.32 1.38
CA SER A 3 -4.67 -2.07 1.26
C SER A 3 -5.23 -2.42 2.62
N GLN A 4 -6.56 -2.45 2.76
CA GLN A 4 -7.22 -2.95 3.95
C GLN A 4 -7.35 -4.48 3.85
N LEU A 5 -6.73 -5.20 4.79
CA LEU A 5 -6.75 -6.67 4.88
C LEU A 5 -7.69 -7.10 5.99
N ALA A 6 -8.70 -7.89 5.65
CA ALA A 6 -9.62 -8.49 6.61
C ALA A 6 -8.98 -9.69 7.33
N ASP A 7 -9.65 -10.18 8.37
CA ASP A 7 -9.17 -11.19 9.30
C ASP A 7 -9.10 -12.62 8.73
N PHE A 8 -9.70 -12.87 7.57
CA PHE A 8 -9.58 -14.15 6.87
C PHE A 8 -8.15 -14.44 6.39
N ILE A 9 -7.30 -13.41 6.27
CA ILE A 9 -5.88 -13.57 5.95
C ILE A 9 -5.17 -14.26 7.10
N GLN A 10 -4.63 -15.45 6.83
CA GLN A 10 -3.91 -16.22 7.83
C GLN A 10 -2.71 -15.41 8.36
N PRO A 11 -2.36 -15.54 9.66
CA PRO A 11 -1.22 -14.81 10.24
C PRO A 11 0.11 -15.05 9.53
N ASP A 12 0.31 -16.25 8.98
CA ASP A 12 1.49 -16.63 8.20
C ASP A 12 1.57 -15.86 6.86
N GLY A 13 0.42 -15.44 6.33
CA GLY A 13 0.23 -14.53 5.20
C GLY A 13 0.49 -15.14 3.82
N TRP A 14 1.60 -15.85 3.68
CA TRP A 14 2.08 -16.42 2.41
C TRP A 14 2.23 -17.92 2.54
N ALA A 15 1.93 -18.64 1.45
CA ALA A 15 1.99 -20.09 1.39
C ALA A 15 2.94 -20.53 0.28
N PRO A 16 3.73 -21.61 0.48
CA PRO A 16 4.61 -22.12 -0.56
C PRO A 16 3.78 -22.60 -1.75
N TRP A 17 4.33 -22.48 -2.95
CA TRP A 17 3.71 -23.06 -4.14
C TRP A 17 3.76 -24.59 -4.09
N SER A 18 4.97 -25.15 -3.94
CA SER A 18 5.21 -26.59 -3.80
C SER A 18 6.52 -26.85 -3.08
N GLY A 19 6.44 -27.33 -1.83
CA GLY A 19 7.61 -27.51 -0.97
C GLY A 19 8.45 -26.22 -0.86
N ASN A 20 9.75 -26.34 -1.14
CA ASN A 20 10.70 -25.21 -1.07
C ASN A 20 10.95 -24.53 -2.42
N GLN A 21 10.15 -24.83 -3.45
CA GLN A 21 10.33 -24.21 -4.76
C GLN A 21 10.19 -22.68 -4.68
N PHE A 22 11.15 -21.98 -5.29
CA PHE A 22 11.20 -20.52 -5.43
C PHE A 22 11.32 -19.71 -4.13
N LEU A 23 11.39 -20.34 -2.95
CA LEU A 23 11.49 -19.62 -1.67
C LEU A 23 12.75 -18.77 -1.56
N ASP A 24 13.79 -19.09 -2.34
CA ASP A 24 15.05 -18.33 -2.39
C ASP A 24 15.09 -17.26 -3.49
N THR A 25 14.14 -17.26 -4.43
CA THR A 25 14.15 -16.38 -5.62
C THR A 25 12.93 -15.47 -5.75
N LEU A 26 11.81 -15.78 -5.08
CA LEU A 26 10.61 -14.95 -5.14
C LEU A 26 10.84 -13.57 -4.52
N TYR A 27 9.95 -12.61 -4.81
CA TYR A 27 9.96 -11.30 -4.17
C TYR A 27 8.54 -10.97 -3.71
N TYR A 28 8.26 -11.19 -2.44
CA TYR A 28 7.01 -10.75 -1.82
C TYR A 28 7.25 -9.53 -0.96
N ALA A 29 6.30 -8.61 -0.99
CA ALA A 29 6.44 -7.33 -0.32
C ALA A 29 5.12 -6.84 0.26
N GLU A 30 5.16 -6.39 1.51
CA GLU A 30 4.05 -5.71 2.17
C GLU A 30 4.45 -4.27 2.55
N TYR A 31 3.54 -3.31 2.35
CA TYR A 31 3.73 -1.91 2.70
C TYR A 31 2.40 -1.27 3.05
N GLY A 32 2.31 -0.58 4.19
CA GLY A 32 1.20 0.31 4.52
C GLY A 32 -0.18 -0.35 4.58
N ASN A 33 -0.26 -1.68 4.73
CA ASN A 33 -1.54 -2.37 4.83
C ASN A 33 -2.20 -2.08 6.20
N THR A 34 -3.52 -2.03 6.24
CA THR A 34 -4.32 -1.76 7.45
C THR A 34 -5.38 -2.84 7.67
N GLY A 35 -6.05 -2.84 8.82
CA GLY A 35 -7.09 -3.82 9.15
C GLY A 35 -6.58 -5.06 9.90
N PRO A 36 -7.50 -5.95 10.32
CA PRO A 36 -7.19 -7.05 11.24
C PRO A 36 -6.23 -8.10 10.63
N GLY A 37 -6.21 -8.27 9.30
CA GLY A 37 -5.30 -9.19 8.62
C GLY A 37 -3.92 -8.61 8.30
N ALA A 38 -3.68 -7.33 8.57
CA ALA A 38 -2.45 -6.64 8.19
C ALA A 38 -1.28 -6.83 9.17
N ALA A 39 -1.50 -7.52 10.30
CA ALA A 39 -0.44 -7.77 11.27
C ALA A 39 0.67 -8.65 10.69
N THR A 40 1.90 -8.14 10.65
CA THR A 40 3.03 -8.82 10.00
C THR A 40 3.89 -9.67 10.96
N LYS A 41 3.69 -9.55 12.27
CA LYS A 41 4.55 -10.19 13.30
C LYS A 41 4.64 -11.72 13.20
N ARG A 42 3.63 -12.35 12.60
CA ARG A 42 3.51 -13.81 12.48
C ARG A 42 3.73 -14.32 11.05
N ARG A 43 4.12 -13.44 10.13
CA ARG A 43 4.38 -13.84 8.75
C ARG A 43 5.51 -14.86 8.69
N VAL A 44 5.49 -15.69 7.64
CA VAL A 44 6.58 -16.60 7.33
C VAL A 44 7.92 -15.86 7.23
N ARG A 45 9.00 -16.49 7.68
CA ARG A 45 10.34 -15.86 7.75
C ARG A 45 11.20 -16.11 6.52
N TRP A 46 10.58 -16.12 5.34
CA TRP A 46 11.34 -16.29 4.10
C TRP A 46 12.24 -15.10 3.86
N LYS A 47 13.48 -15.34 3.45
CA LYS A 47 14.47 -14.29 3.13
C LYS A 47 13.98 -13.34 2.03
N THR A 48 13.07 -13.84 1.20
CA THR A 48 12.43 -13.24 0.03
C THR A 48 11.13 -12.50 0.34
N LEU A 49 10.68 -12.50 1.61
CA LEU A 49 9.56 -11.68 2.07
C LEU A 49 10.09 -10.37 2.65
N HIS A 50 9.61 -9.25 2.10
CA HIS A 50 10.07 -7.91 2.41
C HIS A 50 8.94 -7.08 3.05
N PHE A 51 9.30 -6.32 4.08
CA PHE A 51 8.42 -5.30 4.65
C PHE A 51 9.00 -3.94 4.28
N LEU A 52 8.41 -3.30 3.28
CA LEU A 52 9.03 -2.14 2.64
C LEU A 52 8.88 -0.89 3.51
N ARG A 53 9.80 0.05 3.30
CA ARG A 53 9.64 1.46 3.68
C ARG A 53 9.05 2.24 2.51
N ARG A 54 8.61 3.47 2.78
CA ARG A 54 8.00 4.36 1.78
C ARG A 54 8.85 4.47 0.51
N ASN A 55 10.15 4.71 0.67
CA ASN A 55 11.06 4.94 -0.47
C ASN A 55 11.22 3.69 -1.35
N GLU A 56 11.15 2.49 -0.77
CA GLU A 56 11.21 1.22 -1.50
C GLU A 56 9.88 0.95 -2.20
N ALA A 57 8.76 1.22 -1.53
CA ALA A 57 7.42 1.07 -2.09
C ALA A 57 7.18 1.97 -3.32
N LEU A 58 7.87 3.11 -3.44
CA LEU A 58 7.79 3.98 -4.61
C LEU A 58 8.10 3.25 -5.93
N GLN A 59 9.00 2.27 -5.90
CA GLN A 59 9.40 1.52 -7.09
C GLN A 59 8.26 0.70 -7.69
N PHE A 60 7.24 0.36 -6.89
CA PHE A 60 6.10 -0.47 -7.29
C PHE A 60 4.86 0.34 -7.70
N THR A 61 4.97 1.66 -7.76
CA THR A 61 3.85 2.53 -8.14
C THR A 61 3.68 2.61 -9.65
N ALA A 62 2.47 2.90 -10.13
CA ALA A 62 2.18 2.95 -11.57
C ALA A 62 3.05 3.96 -12.33
N GLY A 63 3.41 5.09 -11.71
CA GLY A 63 4.27 6.11 -12.30
C GLY A 63 5.70 5.64 -12.49
N THR A 64 6.27 4.94 -11.50
CA THR A 64 7.65 4.43 -11.57
C THR A 64 7.72 3.09 -12.31
N PHE A 65 6.96 2.09 -11.86
CA PHE A 65 7.02 0.72 -12.37
C PHE A 65 6.54 0.62 -13.84
N LEU A 66 5.38 1.21 -14.14
CA LEU A 66 4.77 1.13 -15.47
C LEU A 66 5.09 2.34 -16.36
N ARG A 67 5.89 3.29 -15.87
CA ARG A 67 6.10 4.60 -16.51
C ARG A 67 4.77 5.28 -16.86
N GLY A 68 3.77 5.08 -16.01
CA GLY A 68 2.36 5.38 -16.27
C GLY A 68 2.07 6.83 -16.65
N GLY A 69 2.92 7.77 -16.24
CA GLY A 69 2.80 9.19 -16.62
C GLY A 69 2.85 9.44 -18.13
N GLN A 70 3.44 8.53 -18.91
CA GLN A 70 3.58 8.67 -20.37
C GLN A 70 2.32 8.27 -21.15
N TRP A 71 1.50 7.37 -20.60
CA TRP A 71 0.41 6.74 -21.36
C TRP A 71 -0.95 6.77 -20.66
N ILE A 72 -0.98 6.63 -19.33
CA ILE A 72 -2.24 6.58 -18.57
C ILE A 72 -2.99 7.91 -18.66
N ARG A 73 -2.28 9.03 -18.71
CA ARG A 73 -2.91 10.37 -18.85
C ARG A 73 -3.72 10.51 -20.13
N ASN A 74 -3.39 9.74 -21.16
CA ASN A 74 -4.04 9.82 -22.47
C ASN A 74 -5.28 8.92 -22.57
N THR A 75 -5.54 8.08 -21.57
CA THR A 75 -6.70 7.16 -21.59
C THR A 75 -7.97 7.82 -21.06
N GLY A 76 -7.88 8.98 -20.40
CA GLY A 76 -8.99 9.64 -19.73
C GLY A 76 -9.44 8.97 -18.42
N VAL A 77 -8.75 7.91 -17.99
CA VAL A 77 -9.06 7.19 -16.75
C VAL A 77 -8.36 7.85 -15.55
N PRO A 78 -9.06 8.09 -14.43
CA PRO A 78 -8.43 8.55 -13.19
C PRO A 78 -7.38 7.54 -12.70
N ALA A 79 -6.17 8.01 -12.40
CA ALA A 79 -5.09 7.13 -11.95
C ALA A 79 -4.17 7.80 -10.92
N LEU A 80 -3.76 7.02 -9.93
CA LEU A 80 -2.72 7.37 -8.97
C LEU A 80 -1.37 6.84 -9.46
N LEU A 81 -0.47 7.76 -9.80
CA LEU A 81 0.87 7.41 -10.35
C LEU A 81 1.93 7.21 -9.26
N GLY A 82 1.63 7.49 -8.01
CA GLY A 82 2.52 7.32 -6.87
C GLY A 82 1.69 7.08 -5.62
N PRO A 83 2.33 6.77 -4.48
CA PRO A 83 1.63 6.87 -3.22
C PRO A 83 1.24 8.34 -3.11
N GLU A 84 0.00 8.63 -2.72
CA GLU A 84 -0.37 10.00 -2.46
C GLU A 84 0.67 10.55 -1.47
N LYS A 85 1.42 11.56 -1.91
CA LYS A 85 1.89 12.52 -0.91
C LYS A 85 0.58 12.96 -0.27
N MET A 86 0.40 12.69 1.02
CA MET A 86 -0.33 13.63 1.85
C MET A 86 0.43 14.95 1.71
N ARG A 87 0.22 15.66 0.59
CA ARG A 87 0.54 17.06 0.41
C ARG A 87 -0.46 17.71 1.33
N GLU A 88 -0.19 17.77 2.64
CA GLU A 88 -0.98 18.47 3.65
C GLU A 88 -2.41 18.71 3.16
N ILE A 89 -3.16 17.63 2.92
CA ILE A 89 -4.57 17.80 2.57
C ILE A 89 -5.22 18.02 3.92
N THR A 90 -5.09 19.26 4.36
CA THR A 90 -6.06 19.95 5.18
C THR A 90 -7.40 19.76 4.48
N TYR A 91 -8.07 18.66 4.84
CA TYR A 91 -9.45 18.29 4.50
C TYR A 91 -9.78 18.10 3.00
N VAL A 92 -9.88 16.85 2.53
CA VAL A 92 -10.99 16.54 1.62
C VAL A 92 -12.23 16.48 2.50
N TYR A 93 -12.95 17.60 2.61
CA TYR A 93 -14.32 17.59 3.14
C TYR A 93 -15.17 16.75 2.17
N ILE A 94 -15.34 15.47 2.46
CA ILE A 94 -16.57 14.79 2.05
C ILE A 94 -17.67 15.52 2.81
N CYS A 95 -18.49 16.25 2.07
CA CYS A 95 -19.63 16.99 2.57
C CYS A 95 -20.66 16.00 3.15
N LEU A 96 -20.50 15.68 4.44
CA LEU A 96 -21.61 15.28 5.29
C LEU A 96 -22.02 16.54 6.05
N ARG A 97 -23.22 17.02 5.73
CA ARG A 97 -23.92 18.07 6.47
C ARG A 97 -23.92 17.69 7.95
N THR A 98 -23.14 18.40 8.76
CA THR A 98 -23.58 19.15 9.95
C THR A 98 -22.36 19.67 10.71
N THR A 99 -22.26 21.00 10.77
CA THR A 99 -21.64 21.83 11.80
C THR A 99 -20.83 21.13 12.90
N THR A 100 -19.49 21.23 12.85
CA THR A 100 -18.65 21.53 14.02
C THR A 100 -17.31 22.08 13.54
N THR A 101 -17.01 23.31 13.93
CA THR A 101 -15.73 23.99 13.68
C THR A 101 -14.66 23.39 14.59
N ILE A 102 -13.59 22.84 14.02
CA ILE A 102 -12.37 22.51 14.77
C ILE A 102 -11.24 23.37 14.23
N LYS A 103 -10.78 24.33 15.05
CA LYS A 103 -9.49 25.01 14.87
C LYS A 103 -8.39 23.98 15.05
N ALA A 104 -7.47 23.87 14.08
CA ALA A 104 -6.21 23.17 14.28
C ALA A 104 -5.06 24.13 13.95
N PHE A 105 -4.22 24.37 14.96
CA PHE A 105 -2.96 25.10 14.90
C PHE A 105 -1.92 24.29 14.13
N SER A 106 -1.04 24.97 13.39
CA SER A 106 0.18 24.39 12.81
C SER A 106 1.34 24.57 13.80
N GLN A 107 2.23 23.57 13.85
CA GLN A 107 3.66 23.76 14.08
C GLN A 107 4.38 23.13 12.89
#